data_AF-A0A7Y3FLC1-F1
#
_entry.id   AF-A0A7Y3FLC1-F1
#
_cell.length_a   1.000
_cell.length_b   1.000
_cell.length_c   1.000
_cell.angle_alpha   90.00
_cell.angle_beta   90.00
_cell.angle_gamma   90.00
#
_symmetry.space_group_name_H-M   'P 1'
#
loop_
_entity.id
_entity.type
_entity.pdbx_description
1 polymer ?
#
loop_
_entity_poly.entity_id
_entity_poly.type
_entity_poly.pdbx_seq_one_letter_code
_entity_poly.pdbx_strand_id
1 'polypeptide(L)'
;MKGELDAVVVAIDNGLLVAGAGERSICEALGAVAPLVGSASFDGRLPSALEGQSVQVHCMSFEGETVYVATVGRGGGDAWLRQSVGGVRRILGSSWQADPQLLVN
;
A
#
# COMPACT_ATOMS: atom_id res chain seq x y z
N MET A 1 -10.58 -4.60 -18.55
CA MET A 1 -10.32 -3.15 -18.56
C MET A 1 -9.07 -2.94 -17.69
N LYS A 2 -8.03 -2.24 -18.14
CA LYS A 2 -6.79 -2.00 -17.38
C LYS A 2 -6.92 -0.61 -16.73
N GLY A 3 -7.12 -0.52 -15.42
CA GLY A 3 -7.20 0.77 -14.72
C GLY A 3 -8.18 0.81 -13.55
N GLU A 4 -8.04 -0.09 -12.58
CA GLU A 4 -8.89 -0.10 -11.37
C GLU A 4 -8.19 0.44 -10.11
N LEU A 5 -6.94 0.91 -10.25
CA LEU A 5 -6.16 1.53 -9.18
C LEU A 5 -6.28 3.05 -9.26
N ASP A 6 -6.79 3.66 -8.20
CA ASP A 6 -6.96 5.12 -8.07
C ASP A 6 -5.69 5.76 -7.47
N ALA A 7 -5.01 5.06 -6.55
CA ALA A 7 -3.68 5.45 -6.09
C ALA A 7 -2.82 4.27 -5.60
N VAL A 8 -1.49 4.47 -5.63
CA VAL A 8 -0.49 3.57 -5.05
C VAL A 8 0.59 4.40 -4.34
N VAL A 9 1.05 3.94 -3.19
CA VAL A 9 2.10 4.58 -2.41
C VAL A 9 3.10 3.58 -1.88
N VAL A 10 4.31 4.08 -1.65
CA VAL A 10 5.35 3.47 -0.84
C VAL A 10 5.56 4.37 0.38
N ALA A 11 5.38 3.82 1.58
CA ALA A 11 5.57 4.53 2.83
C ALA A 11 6.49 3.75 3.78
N ILE A 12 7.08 4.44 4.74
CA ILE A 12 7.86 3.82 5.83
C ILE A 12 7.01 3.76 7.11
N ASP A 13 7.54 3.12 8.15
CA ASP A 13 6.90 2.82 9.43
C ASP A 13 6.22 4.01 10.14
N ASN A 14 6.74 5.22 9.98
CA ASN A 14 6.14 6.44 10.54
C ASN A 14 5.05 7.07 9.66
N GLY A 15 4.70 6.45 8.54
CA GLY A 15 3.67 6.90 7.60
C GLY A 15 4.14 7.94 6.57
N LEU A 16 5.44 8.25 6.53
CA LEU A 16 6.01 9.16 5.54
C LEU A 16 6.03 8.51 4.15
N LEU A 17 5.55 9.24 3.13
CA LEU A 17 5.65 8.81 1.74
C LEU A 17 7.10 8.88 1.23
N VAL A 18 7.55 7.77 0.66
CA VAL A 18 8.77 7.68 -0.15
C VAL A 18 8.44 7.96 -1.61
N ALA A 19 7.32 7.40 -2.10
CA ALA A 19 6.84 7.58 -3.46
C ALA A 19 5.33 7.39 -3.53
N GLY A 20 4.68 8.00 -4.52
CA GLY A 20 3.25 7.82 -4.75
C GLY A 20 2.81 8.20 -6.15
N ALA A 21 1.71 7.60 -6.59
CA ALA A 21 1.02 7.92 -7.85
C ALA A 21 -0.49 7.88 -7.62
N GLY A 22 -1.19 8.92 -8.08
CA GLY A 22 -2.62 9.13 -7.83
C GLY A 22 -2.91 10.55 -7.36
N GLU A 23 -4.11 10.79 -6.88
CA GLU A 23 -4.46 12.07 -6.25
C GLU A 23 -3.64 12.28 -4.98
N ARG A 24 -3.07 13.49 -4.81
CA ARG A 24 -2.16 13.80 -3.71
C ARG A 24 -2.78 13.56 -2.32
N SER A 25 -4.01 14.00 -2.12
CA SER A 25 -4.77 13.85 -0.88
C SER A 25 -4.95 12.37 -0.50
N ILE A 26 -5.23 11.53 -1.49
CA ILE A 26 -5.36 10.08 -1.35
C ILE A 26 -4.01 9.48 -1.02
N CYS A 27 -2.94 9.85 -1.74
CA CYS A 27 -1.60 9.35 -1.46
C CYS A 27 -1.14 9.70 -0.03
N GLU A 28 -1.36 10.94 0.42
CA GLU A 28 -1.02 11.39 1.78
C GLU A 28 -1.80 10.60 2.84
N ALA A 29 -3.11 10.44 2.66
CA ALA A 29 -3.92 9.63 3.57
C ALA A 29 -3.49 8.16 3.57
N LEU A 30 -3.21 7.59 2.40
CA LEU A 30 -2.84 6.19 2.24
C LEU A 30 -1.48 5.88 2.86
N GLY A 31 -0.50 6.78 2.70
CA GLY A 31 0.81 6.65 3.36
C GLY A 31 0.70 6.72 4.87
N ALA A 32 -0.12 7.62 5.40
CA ALA A 32 -0.30 7.78 6.84
C ALA A 32 -0.95 6.55 7.50
N VAL A 33 -1.89 5.89 6.81
CA VAL A 33 -2.58 4.71 7.37
C VAL A 33 -1.84 3.40 7.10
N ALA A 34 -0.99 3.32 6.08
CA ALA A 34 -0.38 2.05 5.67
C ALA A 34 0.35 1.31 6.82
N PRO A 35 1.14 1.96 7.69
CA PRO A 35 1.77 1.28 8.82
C PRO A 35 0.79 0.85 9.92
N LEU A 36 -0.37 1.50 9.98
CA LEU A 36 -1.40 1.20 10.97
C LEU A 36 -2.24 -0.01 10.56
N VAL A 37 -2.48 -0.18 9.26
CA VAL A 37 -3.26 -1.29 8.69
C VAL A 37 -2.49 -2.61 8.89
N GLY A 38 -2.76 -3.28 10.00
CA GLY A 38 -2.09 -4.49 10.46
C GLY A 38 -1.51 -4.41 11.87
N SER A 39 -1.49 -3.22 12.46
CA SER A 39 -1.25 -3.04 13.89
C SER A 39 -2.48 -3.48 14.70
N ALA A 40 -2.24 -4.08 15.88
CA ALA A 40 -3.32 -4.45 16.80
C ALA A 40 -4.12 -3.24 17.33
N SER A 41 -3.56 -2.03 17.20
CA SER A 41 -4.14 -0.76 17.60
C SER A 41 -5.05 -0.10 16.55
N PHE A 42 -5.14 -0.66 15.34
CA PHE A 42 -5.95 -0.07 14.29
C PHE A 42 -7.43 -0.41 14.50
N ASP A 43 -8.23 0.64 14.73
CA ASP A 43 -9.67 0.55 15.00
C ASP A 43 -10.52 0.39 13.72
N GLY A 44 -9.87 0.24 12.56
CA GLY A 44 -10.53 0.11 11.27
C GLY A 44 -11.01 1.43 10.68
N ARG A 45 -10.83 2.57 11.36
CA ARG A 45 -11.24 3.87 10.82
C ARG A 45 -10.22 4.40 9.83
N LEU A 46 -10.69 4.58 8.60
CA LEU A 46 -9.94 5.25 7.56
C LEU A 46 -10.25 6.76 7.56
N PRO A 47 -9.28 7.61 7.16
CA PRO A 47 -9.52 9.01 6.86
C PRO A 47 -10.63 9.17 5.82
N SER A 48 -11.35 10.29 5.86
CA SER A 48 -12.46 10.59 4.94
C SER A 48 -12.06 10.50 3.46
N ALA A 49 -10.81 10.77 3.14
CA ALA A 49 -10.27 10.64 1.79
C ALA A 49 -10.26 9.18 1.27
N LEU A 50 -10.32 8.19 2.15
CA LEU A 50 -10.28 6.75 1.84
C LEU A 50 -11.60 6.04 2.18
N GLU A 51 -12.60 6.75 2.70
CA GLU A 51 -13.89 6.17 3.06
C GLU A 51 -14.59 5.52 1.85
N GLY A 52 -15.11 4.31 2.06
CA GLY A 52 -15.80 3.54 1.03
C GLY A 52 -14.89 2.97 -0.07
N GLN A 53 -13.57 3.12 0.05
CA GLN A 53 -12.61 2.55 -0.89
C GLN A 53 -11.96 1.28 -0.36
N SER A 54 -11.58 0.37 -1.27
CA SER A 54 -10.83 -0.84 -0.89
C SER A 54 -9.35 -0.50 -0.75
N VAL A 55 -8.87 -0.49 0.49
CA VAL A 55 -7.46 -0.27 0.82
C VAL A 55 -6.76 -1.60 0.97
N GLN A 56 -5.64 -1.78 0.26
CA GLN A 56 -4.78 -2.94 0.39
C GLN A 56 -3.40 -2.50 0.80
N VAL A 57 -2.82 -3.18 1.79
CA VAL A 57 -1.49 -2.87 2.29
C VAL A 57 -0.65 -4.13 2.32
N HIS A 58 0.59 -4.01 1.83
CA HIS A 58 1.60 -5.04 1.94
C HIS A 58 2.79 -4.48 2.72
N CYS A 59 2.99 -5.03 3.91
CA CYS A 59 4.13 -4.74 4.76
C CYS A 59 5.33 -5.57 4.32
N MET A 60 6.52 -4.97 4.37
CA MET A 60 7.68 -5.61 3.83
C MET A 60 9.02 -5.11 4.33
N SER A 61 10.09 -5.93 4.25
CA SER A 61 11.45 -5.52 4.61
C SER A 61 12.31 -5.22 3.39
N PHE A 62 12.98 -4.06 3.38
CA PHE A 62 13.95 -3.66 2.38
C PHE A 62 15.20 -3.13 3.08
N GLU A 63 16.35 -3.77 2.85
CA GLU A 63 17.63 -3.41 3.50
C GLU A 63 17.58 -3.32 5.05
N GLY A 64 16.69 -4.09 5.68
CA GLY A 64 16.49 -4.06 7.14
C GLY A 64 15.44 -3.06 7.61
N GLU A 65 14.96 -2.19 6.73
CA GLU A 65 13.88 -1.23 7.01
C GLU A 65 12.52 -1.83 6.68
N THR A 66 11.48 -1.39 7.39
CA THR A 66 10.10 -1.78 7.07
C THR A 66 9.48 -0.74 6.13
N VAL A 67 9.00 -1.23 5.00
CA VAL A 67 8.35 -0.46 3.94
C VAL A 67 6.95 -1.01 3.72
N TYR A 68 6.03 -0.13 3.37
CA TYR A 68 4.63 -0.45 3.12
C TYR A 68 4.29 -0.05 1.70
N VAL A 69 3.77 -1.01 0.92
CA VAL A 69 3.16 -0.73 -0.37
C VAL A 69 1.66 -0.76 -0.18
N ALA A 70 1.02 0.38 -0.35
CA ALA A 70 -0.42 0.51 -0.17
C ALA A 70 -1.09 0.99 -1.45
N THR A 71 -2.29 0.46 -1.72
CA THR A 71 -3.09 0.82 -2.89
C THR A 71 -4.54 1.05 -2.51
N VAL A 72 -5.21 1.87 -3.32
CA VAL A 72 -6.65 2.05 -3.26
C VAL A 72 -7.25 1.95 -4.67
N GLY A 73 -8.43 1.35 -4.78
CA GLY A 73 -9.09 1.14 -6.07
C GLY A 73 -10.43 0.42 -5.99
N ARG A 74 -11.09 0.27 -7.14
CA ARG A 74 -12.48 -0.20 -7.26
C ARG A 74 -12.62 -1.69 -7.64
N GLY A 75 -11.54 -2.45 -7.75
CA GLY A 75 -11.61 -3.89 -8.06
C GLY A 75 -10.26 -4.61 -8.21
N GLY A 76 -10.29 -5.94 -8.02
CA GLY A 76 -9.25 -6.87 -8.47
C GLY A 76 -7.85 -6.76 -7.82
N GLY A 77 -7.73 -6.07 -6.69
CA GLY A 77 -6.46 -5.54 -6.19
C GLY A 77 -5.31 -6.55 -6.03
N ASP A 78 -5.59 -7.82 -5.71
CA ASP A 78 -4.53 -8.78 -5.40
C ASP A 78 -3.68 -9.22 -6.63
N ALA A 79 -4.30 -9.30 -7.81
CA ALA A 79 -3.59 -9.63 -9.05
C ALA A 79 -2.73 -8.45 -9.55
N TRP A 80 -3.21 -7.23 -9.36
CA TRP A 80 -2.52 -6.00 -9.77
C TRP A 80 -1.42 -5.61 -8.79
N LEU A 81 -1.62 -5.81 -7.48
CA LEU A 81 -0.58 -5.63 -6.46
C LEU A 81 0.62 -6.53 -6.77
N ARG A 82 0.37 -7.81 -7.09
CA ARG A 82 1.43 -8.75 -7.51
C ARG A 82 2.16 -8.29 -8.77
N GLN A 83 1.46 -7.70 -9.75
CA GLN A 83 2.10 -7.17 -10.95
C GLN A 83 2.91 -5.89 -10.69
N SER A 84 2.41 -5.00 -9.85
CA SER A 84 3.09 -3.76 -9.41
C SER A 84 4.32 -4.05 -8.56
N VAL A 85 4.27 -5.07 -7.70
CA VAL A 85 5.44 -5.63 -7.00
C VAL A 85 6.51 -6.07 -8.00
N GLY A 86 6.14 -6.61 -9.16
CA GLY A 86 7.08 -6.91 -10.25
C GLY A 86 7.78 -5.66 -10.83
N GLY A 87 7.09 -4.53 -10.89
CA GLY A 87 7.67 -3.24 -11.29
C GLY A 87 8.63 -2.69 -10.24
N VAL A 88 8.23 -2.73 -8.97
CA VAL A 88 9.05 -2.32 -7.82
C VAL A 88 10.31 -3.18 -7.69
N ARG A 89 10.19 -4.52 -7.85
CA ARG A 89 11.31 -5.47 -7.90
C ARG A 89 12.39 -5.10 -8.92
N ARG A 90 11.97 -4.61 -10.10
CA ARG A 90 12.90 -4.20 -11.16
C ARG A 90 13.67 -2.93 -10.78
N ILE A 91 13.02 -2.01 -10.09
CA ILE A 91 13.61 -0.73 -9.68
C ILE A 91 14.56 -0.93 -8.49
N LEU A 92 14.20 -1.82 -7.56
CA LEU A 92 14.93 -2.03 -6.30
C LEU A 92 16.03 -3.10 -6.35
N GLY A 93 16.06 -3.98 -7.36
CA GLY A 93 17.23 -4.81 -7.68
C GLY A 93 17.61 -5.92 -6.69
N SER A 94 16.70 -6.45 -5.86
CA SER A 94 17.04 -7.48 -4.84
C SER A 94 15.97 -8.55 -4.59
N SER A 95 16.44 -9.72 -4.13
CA SER A 95 15.68 -10.96 -3.89
C SER A 95 14.68 -10.81 -2.74
N TRP A 96 13.40 -10.88 -3.09
CA TRP A 96 12.27 -10.57 -2.24
C TRP A 96 11.66 -11.81 -1.54
N GLN A 97 11.47 -11.79 -0.22
CA GLN A 97 10.59 -12.70 0.52
C GLN A 97 9.37 -11.94 1.04
N ALA A 98 8.16 -12.33 0.62
CA ALA A 98 6.91 -11.73 1.04
C ALA A 98 6.32 -12.51 2.24
N ASP A 99 5.87 -11.79 3.27
CA ASP A 99 5.04 -12.35 4.36
C ASP A 99 3.54 -12.05 4.12
N PRO A 100 2.61 -12.77 4.78
CA PRO A 100 1.24 -12.92 4.33
C PRO A 100 0.41 -11.62 4.31
N GLN A 101 -0.49 -11.55 3.34
CA GLN A 101 -1.34 -10.41 3.02
C GLN A 101 -2.44 -10.22 4.08
N LEU A 102 -2.64 -8.97 4.53
CA LEU A 102 -3.80 -8.60 5.34
C LEU A 102 -4.81 -7.85 4.47
N LEU A 103 -5.97 -8.47 4.25
CA LEU A 103 -7.12 -7.86 3.57
C LEU A 103 -8.07 -7.31 4.63
N VAL A 104 -8.28 -6.00 4.64
CA VAL A 104 -9.31 -5.34 5.45
C VAL A 104 -10.45 -4.94 4.51
N ASN A 105 -11.66 -5.38 4.84
CA ASN A 105 -12.88 -5.22 4.03
C ASN A 105 -13.78 -4.16 4.65
#